data_AF-A0A0C2J7V6-F1
#
_entry.id   AF-A0A0C2J7V6-F1
#
_cell.length_a   1.000
_cell.length_b   1.000
_cell.length_c   1.000
_cell.angle_alpha   90.00
_cell.angle_beta   90.00
_cell.angle_gamma   90.00
#
_symmetry.space_group_name_H-M   'P 1'
#
loop_
_entity.id
_entity.type
_entity.pdbx_description
1 polymer ?
#
loop_
_entity_poly.entity_id
_entity_poly.type
_entity_poly.pdbx_seq_one_letter_code
_entity_poly.pdbx_strand_id
1 'polypeptide(L)'
;MSLDEAGRQLEAAIHDARVAFDCIELDDLERAHTNAITARAAVDAAEYALRVEVERRTEEEASQEGESSQESSDSAGSSEELPG
;
A
#
# COMPACT_ATOMS: atom_id res chain seq x y z
N MET A 1 4.44 5.99 -0.95
CA MET A 1 5.08 4.66 -0.76
C MET A 1 4.53 3.72 -1.82
N SER A 2 5.29 2.71 -2.26
CA SER A 2 4.87 1.76 -3.29
C SER A 2 4.73 0.34 -2.72
N LEU A 3 4.10 -0.57 -3.48
CA LEU A 3 4.05 -1.99 -3.16
C LEU A 3 5.44 -2.63 -3.07
N ASP A 4 6.39 -2.18 -3.88
CA ASP A 4 7.78 -2.66 -3.81
C ASP A 4 8.42 -2.32 -2.46
N GLU A 5 8.12 -1.15 -1.91
CA GLU A 5 8.58 -0.76 -0.57
C GLU A 5 7.94 -1.65 0.50
N ALA A 6 6.64 -1.95 0.40
CA ALA A 6 6.00 -2.90 1.30
C ALA A 6 6.69 -4.28 1.27
N GLY A 7 7.05 -4.76 0.07
CA GLY A 7 7.80 -6.02 -0.10
C GLY A 7 9.16 -5.98 0.60
N ARG A 8 9.95 -4.93 0.38
CA ARG A 8 11.27 -4.76 1.03
C ARG A 8 11.17 -4.73 2.55
N GLN A 9 10.17 -4.02 3.08
CA GLN A 9 9.94 -3.95 4.52
C GLN A 9 9.53 -5.30 5.11
N LEU A 10 8.71 -6.09 4.41
CA LEU A 10 8.36 -7.44 4.84
C LEU A 10 9.56 -8.40 4.83
N GLU A 11 10.44 -8.30 3.83
CA GLU A 11 11.69 -9.08 3.79
C GLU A 11 12.60 -8.74 4.99
N ALA A 12 12.75 -7.46 5.30
CA ALA A 12 13.50 -7.00 6.48
C ALA A 12 12.86 -7.50 7.78
N ALA A 13 11.53 -7.42 7.91
CA ALA A 13 10.82 -7.92 9.07
C ALA A 13 11.02 -9.43 9.30
N ILE A 14 10.98 -10.22 8.22
CA ILE A 14 11.23 -11.67 8.29
C ILE A 14 12.66 -11.96 8.71
N HIS A 15 13.63 -11.22 8.17
CA HIS A 15 15.03 -11.35 8.55
C HIS A 15 15.22 -11.10 10.05
N ASP A 16 14.73 -9.95 10.54
CA ASP A 16 14.91 -9.55 11.94
C ASP A 16 14.16 -10.50 12.89
N ALA A 17 12.98 -10.98 12.51
CA ALA A 17 12.25 -11.97 13.29
C ALA A 17 13.02 -13.30 13.43
N ARG A 18 13.71 -13.74 12.37
CA ARG A 18 14.57 -14.94 12.42
C ARG A 18 15.77 -14.72 13.33
N VAL A 19 16.47 -13.60 13.18
CA VAL A 19 17.60 -13.25 14.06
C VAL A 19 17.16 -13.17 15.51
N ALA A 20 15.99 -12.59 15.79
CA ALA A 20 15.45 -12.53 17.14
C ALA A 20 15.23 -13.92 17.74
N PHE A 21 14.67 -14.85 16.97
CA PHE A 21 14.43 -16.23 17.40
C PHE A 21 15.75 -16.98 17.67
N ASP A 22 16.73 -16.86 16.78
CA ASP A 22 18.05 -17.47 16.96
C ASP A 22 18.76 -16.90 18.22
N CYS A 23 18.60 -15.61 18.50
CA CYS A 23 19.16 -15.00 19.72
C CYS A 23 18.50 -15.52 21.00
N ILE A 24 17.22 -15.87 20.98
CA ILE A 24 16.55 -16.50 22.14
C ILE A 24 17.16 -17.87 22.44
N GLU A 25 17.47 -18.67 21.42
CA GLU A 25 18.12 -19.98 21.61
C GLU A 25 19.53 -19.86 22.22
N LEU A 26 20.19 -18.72 21.99
CA LEU A 26 21.53 -18.42 22.50
C LEU A 26 21.52 -17.68 23.85
N ASP A 27 20.35 -17.45 24.46
CA ASP A 27 20.15 -16.66 25.69
C ASP A 27 20.63 -15.19 25.57
N ASP A 28 20.69 -14.67 24.33
CA ASP A 28 21.07 -13.29 24.01
C ASP A 28 19.81 -12.41 23.90
N LEU A 29 19.14 -12.21 25.03
CA LEU A 29 17.82 -11.58 25.08
C LEU A 29 17.84 -10.09 24.70
N GLU A 30 18.94 -9.38 24.92
CA GLU A 30 19.06 -7.97 24.53
C GLU A 30 19.09 -7.82 23.00
N ARG A 31 19.85 -8.67 22.31
CA ARG A 31 19.84 -8.71 20.84
C ARG A 31 18.51 -9.23 20.31
N ALA A 32 17.91 -10.24 20.95
CA ALA A 32 16.58 -10.71 20.57
C ALA A 32 15.53 -9.59 20.64
N HIS A 33 15.50 -8.83 21.74
CA HIS A 33 14.58 -7.72 21.94
C HIS A 33 14.76 -6.62 20.90
N THR A 34 16.02 -6.26 20.60
CA THR A 34 16.33 -5.25 19.58
C THR A 34 15.79 -5.67 18.21
N ASN A 35 16.06 -6.90 17.78
CA ASN A 35 15.59 -7.41 16.49
C ASN A 35 14.05 -7.57 16.45
N ALA A 36 13.42 -7.90 17.59
CA ALA A 36 11.96 -7.92 17.67
C ALA A 36 11.34 -6.52 17.47
N ILE A 37 11.96 -5.47 18.01
CA ILE A 37 11.52 -4.08 17.81
C ILE A 37 11.70 -3.67 16.34
N THR A 38 12.84 -3.98 15.72
CA THR A 38 13.09 -3.61 14.31
C THR A 38 12.17 -4.37 13.37
N ALA A 39 11.93 -5.67 13.62
CA ALA A 39 10.95 -6.45 12.88
C ALA A 39 9.55 -5.82 12.96
N ARG A 40 9.13 -5.37 14.15
CA ARG A 40 7.84 -4.70 14.32
C ARG A 40 7.77 -3.38 13.54
N ALA A 41 8.81 -2.55 13.63
CA ALA A 41 8.86 -1.29 12.90
C ALA A 41 8.78 -1.50 11.38
N ALA A 42 9.44 -2.53 10.85
CA ALA A 42 9.35 -2.90 9.44
C ALA A 42 7.95 -3.39 9.04
N VAL A 43 7.27 -4.17 9.89
CA VAL A 43 5.86 -4.56 9.66
C VAL A 43 4.95 -3.32 9.62
N ASP A 44 5.10 -2.39 10.57
CA ASP A 44 4.29 -1.18 10.61
C ASP A 44 4.53 -0.30 9.37
N ALA A 45 5.78 -0.23 8.87
CA ALA A 45 6.12 0.46 7.62
C ALA A 45 5.50 -0.22 6.38
N ALA A 46 5.55 -1.55 6.31
CA ALA A 46 4.91 -2.31 5.24
C ALA A 46 3.39 -2.11 5.23
N GLU A 47 2.76 -2.16 6.40
CA GLU A 47 1.32 -1.93 6.56
C GLU A 47 0.93 -0.53 6.09
N TYR A 48 1.70 0.50 6.46
CA TYR A 48 1.49 1.86 5.99
C TYR A 48 1.63 1.97 4.46
N ALA A 49 2.66 1.37 3.87
CA ALA A 49 2.84 1.35 2.42
C ALA A 49 1.67 0.69 1.69
N LEU A 50 1.15 -0.41 2.20
CA LEU A 50 -0.03 -1.10 1.66
C LEU A 50 -1.29 -0.24 1.77
N ARG A 51 -1.52 0.39 2.93
CA ARG A 51 -2.66 1.26 3.15
C ARG A 51 -2.70 2.41 2.14
N VAL A 52 -1.57 3.10 1.98
CA VAL A 52 -1.43 4.22 1.03
C VAL A 52 -1.73 3.77 -0.40
N GLU A 53 -1.24 2.59 -0.80
CA GLU A 53 -1.50 2.07 -2.14
C GLU A 53 -2.97 1.68 -2.36
N VAL A 54 -3.61 1.09 -1.36
CA VAL A 54 -5.04 0.76 -1.43
C VAL A 54 -5.88 2.03 -1.58
N GLU A 55 -5.61 3.04 -0.74
CA GLU A 55 -6.29 4.34 -0.81
C GLU A 55 -6.11 4.99 -2.19
N ARG A 56 -4.88 5.01 -2.71
CA ARG A 56 -4.59 5.53 -4.07
C ARG A 56 -5.43 4.85 -5.15
N ARG A 57 -5.53 3.51 -5.12
CA ARG A 57 -6.32 2.77 -6.12
C ARG A 57 -7.81 3.08 -6.01
N THR A 58 -8.33 3.20 -4.79
CA THR A 58 -9.75 3.53 -4.59
C THR A 58 -10.08 4.95 -5.10
N GLU A 59 -9.16 5.90 -4.97
CA GLU A 59 -9.31 7.26 -5.50
C GLU A 59 -9.25 7.29 -7.05
N GLU A 60 -8.40 6.46 -7.65
CA GLU A 60 -8.30 6.31 -9.10
C GLU A 60 -9.58 5.67 -9.70
N GLU A 61 -10.12 4.65 -9.05
CA GLU A 61 -11.39 4.02 -9.43
C GLU A 61 -12.55 5.03 -9.36
N ALA A 62 -12.64 5.81 -8.27
CA ALA A 62 -13.68 6.85 -8.12
C ALA A 62 -13.56 7.97 -9.16
N SER A 63 -12.32 8.32 -9.55
CA SER A 63 -12.07 9.34 -10.58
C SER A 63 -12.45 8.85 -11.98
N GLN A 64 -12.20 7.58 -12.30
CA GLN A 64 -12.60 6.95 -13.57
C GLN A 64 -14.13 6.85 -13.73
N GLU A 65 -14.86 6.58 -12.65
CA GLU A 65 -16.33 6.57 -12.65
C GLU A 65 -16.93 7.97 -12.89
N GLY A 66 -16.30 9.02 -12.33
CA GLY A 66 -16.70 10.41 -12.55
C GLY A 66 -16.51 10.88 -14.00
N GLU A 67 -15.36 10.56 -14.60
CA GLU A 67 -15.04 10.92 -15.99
C GLU A 67 -15.94 10.18 -16.99
N SER A 68 -16.18 8.89 -16.80
CA SER A 68 -17.10 8.10 -17.66
C SER A 68 -18.55 8.59 -17.60
N SER A 69 -18.99 9.12 -16.46
CA SER A 69 -20.32 9.72 -16.28
C SER A 69 -20.44 11.09 -16.94
N GLN A 70 -19.37 11.89 -16.96
CA GLN A 70 -19.33 13.19 -17.64
C GLN A 70 -19.30 13.05 -19.16
N GLU A 71 -18.49 12.15 -19.70
CA GLU A 71 -18.39 11.91 -21.16
C GLU A 71 -19.70 11.37 -21.75
N SER A 72 -20.42 10.54 -20.98
CA SER A 72 -21.76 10.06 -21.34
C SER A 72 -22.82 11.17 -21.39
N SER A 73 -22.65 12.24 -20.59
CA SER A 73 -23.57 13.37 -20.54
C SER A 73 -23.33 14.41 -21.64
N ASP A 74 -22.06 14.65 -22.01
CA ASP A 74 -21.70 15.56 -23.11
C ASP A 74 -22.05 14.98 -24.49
N SER A 75 -21.94 13.66 -24.67
CA SER A 75 -22.31 13.01 -25.93
C SER A 75 -23.82 12.99 -26.21
N ALA A 76 -24.68 13.13 -25.19
CA ALA A 76 -26.13 13.17 -25.35
C ALA A 76 -26.67 14.57 -25.69
N GLY A 77 -25.87 15.63 -25.50
CA GLY A 77 -26.29 17.03 -25.68
C GLY A 77 -26.12 17.62 -27.08
N SER A 78 -25.50 16.93 -28.04
CA SER A 78 -25.11 17.51 -29.35
C SER A 78 -26.03 17.19 -30.54
N SER A 79 -27.30 16.80 -30.35
CA SER A 79 -28.21 16.44 -31.47
C SER A 79 -29.41 17.37 -31.72
N GLU A 80 -29.42 18.62 -31.24
CA GLU A 80 -30.47 19.60 -31.55
C GLU A 80 -29.92 20.90 -32.14
N GLU A 81 -29.37 20.86 -33.36
CA GLU A 81 -29.43 22.00 -34.28
C GLU A 81 -29.60 21.50 -35.72
N LEU A 82 -30.84 21.49 -36.22
CA LEU A 82 -31.15 21.51 -37.65
C LEU A 82 -31.94 22.77 -37.96
N PRO A 83 -31.29 23.83 -38.50
CA PRO A 83 -31.99 24.91 -39.17
C PRO A 83 -32.17 24.55 -40.65
N GLY A 84 -33.41 24.57 -41.13
CA GLY A 84 -33.75 24.39 -42.55
C GLY A 84 -35.25 24.33 -42.79
#